data_AF-A0A934VEA1-F1
#
_entry.id   AF-A0A934VEA1-F1
#
_cell.length_a   1.000
_cell.length_b   1.000
_cell.length_c   1.000
_cell.angle_alpha   90.00
_cell.angle_beta   90.00
_cell.angle_gamma   90.00
#
_symmetry.space_group_name_H-M   'P 1'
#
loop_
_entity.id
_entity.type
_entity.pdbx_description
1 polymer ?
#
loop_
_entity_poly.entity_id
_entity_poly.type
_entity_poly.pdbx_seq_one_letter_code
_entity_poly.pdbx_strand_id
1 'polypeptide(L)'
;MNILFEIVIQQGFILDLFGVIGLGLVGLGALRLSRRMDSRSAACMTWGALSMLSGRIGILLYVHLTTAAQRAEWDVWMLSLARNVPVGLLTLGLGAIAYGFWSHEKEVGEWAELR
;
A
#
# COMPACT_ATOMS: atom_id res chain seq x y z
N MET A 1 17.28 -6.49 25.63
CA MET A 1 16.59 -6.58 24.33
C MET A 1 15.49 -5.52 24.33
N ASN A 2 15.38 -4.69 23.31
CA ASN A 2 14.47 -3.53 23.32
C ASN A 2 13.02 -4.00 23.15
N ILE A 3 12.11 -3.62 24.04
CA ILE A 3 10.67 -4.04 24.03
C ILE A 3 10.00 -3.75 22.69
N LEU A 4 10.34 -2.62 22.05
CA LEU A 4 9.84 -2.27 20.72
C LEU A 4 10.24 -3.29 19.64
N PHE A 5 11.43 -3.87 19.74
CA PHE A 5 11.93 -4.85 18.78
C PHE A 5 11.22 -6.21 18.92
N GLU A 6 10.89 -6.57 20.17
CA GLU A 6 10.18 -7.81 20.50
C GLU A 6 8.71 -7.75 20.04
N ILE A 7 8.06 -6.60 20.18
CA ILE A 7 6.71 -6.34 19.66
C ILE A 7 6.70 -6.43 18.12
N VAL A 8 7.69 -5.87 17.44
CA VAL A 8 7.77 -5.93 15.97
C VAL A 8 7.95 -7.35 15.45
N ILE A 9 8.71 -8.19 16.16
CA ILE A 9 8.98 -9.57 15.75
C ILE A 9 7.82 -10.52 16.13
N GLN A 10 7.25 -10.40 17.33
CA GLN A 10 6.19 -11.29 17.80
C GLN A 10 4.79 -10.87 17.37
N GLN A 11 4.53 -9.57 17.17
CA GLN A 11 3.21 -9.05 16.80
C GLN A 11 3.11 -8.57 15.35
N GLY A 12 3.89 -9.19 14.45
CA GLY A 12 3.84 -8.90 13.00
C GLY A 12 2.41 -8.86 12.46
N PHE A 13 1.54 -9.78 12.91
CA PHE A 13 0.13 -9.82 12.50
C PHE A 13 -0.68 -8.58 12.93
N ILE A 14 -0.47 -8.06 14.14
CA ILE A 14 -1.21 -6.89 14.65
C ILE A 14 -0.73 -5.62 13.95
N LEU A 15 0.58 -5.48 13.73
CA LEU A 15 1.15 -4.41 12.90
C LEU A 15 0.68 -4.48 11.44
N ASP A 16 0.47 -5.70 10.92
CA ASP A 16 -0.08 -5.91 9.60
C ASP A 16 -1.56 -5.51 9.52
N LEU A 17 -2.36 -5.88 10.53
CA LEU A 17 -3.76 -5.47 10.65
C LEU A 17 -3.90 -3.94 10.74
N PHE A 18 -3.12 -3.29 11.61
CA PHE A 18 -3.16 -1.83 11.76
C PHE A 18 -2.80 -1.09 10.49
N GLY A 19 -1.77 -1.54 9.75
CA GLY A 19 -1.44 -0.86 8.50
C GLY A 19 -2.41 -1.19 7.36
N VAL A 20 -3.09 -2.34 7.35
CA VAL A 20 -4.21 -2.58 6.41
C VAL A 20 -5.36 -1.62 6.72
N ILE A 21 -5.75 -1.48 7.98
CA ILE A 21 -6.79 -0.54 8.40
C ILE A 21 -6.37 0.90 8.07
N GLY A 22 -5.15 1.28 8.39
CA GLY A 22 -4.59 2.60 8.13
C GLY A 22 -4.57 2.95 6.64
N LEU A 23 -4.08 2.05 5.78
CA LEU A 23 -4.11 2.23 4.34
C LEU A 23 -5.54 2.31 3.78
N GLY A 24 -6.47 1.54 4.36
CA GLY A 24 -7.90 1.63 4.03
C GLY A 24 -8.48 3.01 4.33
N LEU A 25 -8.16 3.58 5.48
CA LEU A 25 -8.57 4.94 5.85
C LEU A 25 -7.94 6.00 4.94
N VAL A 26 -6.65 5.87 4.60
CA VAL A 26 -5.96 6.75 3.64
C VAL A 26 -6.64 6.70 2.28
N GLY A 27 -6.91 5.50 1.76
CA GLY A 27 -7.60 5.30 0.49
C GLY A 27 -9.02 5.88 0.49
N LEU A 28 -9.79 5.69 1.56
CA LEU A 28 -11.12 6.28 1.70
C LEU A 28 -11.09 7.81 1.80
N GLY A 29 -10.09 8.35 2.50
CA GLY A 29 -9.86 9.80 2.59
C GLY A 29 -9.54 10.38 1.21
N ALA A 30 -8.59 9.78 0.49
CA ALA A 30 -8.22 10.17 -0.87
C ALA A 30 -9.39 10.05 -1.85
N LEU A 31 -10.20 9.00 -1.76
CA LEU A 31 -11.37 8.81 -2.62
C LEU A 31 -12.43 9.89 -2.37
N ARG A 32 -12.69 10.20 -1.10
CA ARG A 32 -13.62 11.27 -0.72
C ARG A 32 -13.13 12.62 -1.22
N LEU A 33 -11.83 12.89 -1.12
CA LEU A 33 -11.19 14.11 -1.62
C LEU A 33 -11.31 14.21 -3.14
N SER A 34 -10.97 13.13 -3.86
CA SER A 34 -11.09 13.04 -5.31
C SER A 34 -12.51 13.31 -5.79
N ARG A 35 -13.52 12.75 -5.12
CA ARG A 35 -14.94 13.01 -5.50
C ARG A 35 -15.43 14.41 -5.17
N ARG A 36 -14.94 15.03 -4.09
CA ARG A 36 -15.38 16.37 -3.68
C ARG A 36 -14.75 17.49 -4.50
N MET A 37 -13.52 17.28 -4.96
CA MET A 37 -12.70 18.31 -5.58
C MET A 37 -12.31 18.00 -7.02
N ASP A 38 -12.84 16.90 -7.58
CA ASP A 38 -12.52 16.35 -8.91
C ASP A 38 -11.01 16.27 -9.21
N SER A 39 -10.22 16.06 -8.15
CA SER A 39 -8.76 16.09 -8.22
C SER A 39 -8.23 14.75 -8.75
N ARG A 40 -7.45 14.85 -9.84
CA ARG A 40 -6.68 13.72 -10.41
C ARG A 40 -5.57 13.28 -9.46
N SER A 41 -5.00 14.21 -8.70
CA SER A 41 -3.98 13.93 -7.70
C SER A 41 -4.53 13.06 -6.56
N ALA A 42 -5.74 13.35 -6.08
CA ALA A 42 -6.41 12.53 -5.08
C ALA A 42 -6.82 11.13 -5.61
N ALA A 43 -7.14 11.02 -6.91
CA ALA A 43 -7.33 9.71 -7.54
C ALA A 43 -6.04 8.88 -7.56
N CYS A 44 -4.89 9.50 -7.86
CA CYS A 44 -3.57 8.87 -7.82
C CYS A 44 -3.24 8.34 -6.41
N MET A 45 -3.53 9.11 -5.36
CA MET A 45 -3.37 8.67 -3.96
C MET A 45 -4.22 7.45 -3.64
N THR A 46 -5.46 7.40 -4.15
CA THR A 46 -6.37 6.28 -3.95
C THR A 46 -5.83 5.00 -4.59
N TRP A 47 -5.34 5.09 -5.83
CA TRP A 47 -4.69 3.98 -6.52
C TRP A 47 -3.40 3.54 -5.81
N GLY A 48 -2.62 4.48 -5.29
CA GLY A 48 -1.44 4.19 -4.49
C GLY A 48 -1.78 3.40 -3.22
N ALA A 49 -2.81 3.82 -2.48
CA ALA A 49 -3.29 3.12 -1.29
C ALA A 49 -3.81 1.71 -1.61
N LEU A 50 -4.55 1.54 -2.71
CA LEU A 50 -5.01 0.22 -3.18
C LEU A 50 -3.84 -0.69 -3.59
N SER A 51 -2.82 -0.14 -4.26
CA SER A 51 -1.61 -0.88 -4.62
C SER A 51 -0.87 -1.36 -3.36
N MET A 52 -0.68 -0.48 -2.37
CA MET A 52 -0.04 -0.88 -1.10
C MET A 52 -0.86 -1.94 -0.35
N LEU A 53 -2.18 -1.81 -0.30
CA LEU A 53 -3.06 -2.82 0.30
C LEU A 53 -2.91 -4.17 -0.40
N SER A 54 -2.94 -4.17 -1.73
CA SER A 54 -2.79 -5.37 -2.54
C SER A 54 -1.43 -6.03 -2.34
N GLY A 55 -0.36 -5.24 -2.32
CA GLY A 55 0.99 -5.73 -2.02
C GLY A 55 1.07 -6.33 -0.62
N ARG A 56 0.48 -5.69 0.40
CA ARG A 56 0.50 -6.19 1.77
C ARG A 56 -0.28 -7.49 1.92
N ILE A 57 -1.46 -7.58 1.32
CA ILE A 57 -2.26 -8.81 1.25
C ILE A 57 -1.48 -9.90 0.52
N GLY A 58 -0.78 -9.57 -0.57
CA GLY A 58 0.06 -10.51 -1.32
C GLY A 58 1.18 -11.12 -0.47
N ILE A 59 1.86 -10.34 0.37
CA ILE A 59 2.89 -10.86 1.30
C ILE A 59 2.26 -11.79 2.35
N LEU A 60 1.14 -11.39 2.95
CA LEU A 60 0.45 -12.19 3.95
C LEU A 60 -0.03 -13.53 3.35
N LEU A 61 -0.63 -13.48 2.16
CA LEU A 61 -1.09 -14.66 1.44
C LEU A 61 0.07 -15.55 1.00
N TYR A 62 1.21 -14.98 0.56
CA TYR A 62 2.37 -15.77 0.18
C TYR A 62 2.84 -16.68 1.31
N VAL A 63 2.90 -16.18 2.54
CA VAL A 63 3.30 -16.97 3.71
C VAL A 63 2.31 -18.10 4.02
N HIS A 64 1.01 -17.85 3.84
CA HIS A 64 -0.04 -18.81 4.21
C HIS A 64 -0.34 -19.83 3.11
N LEU A 65 -0.23 -19.44 1.83
CA LEU A 65 -0.54 -20.28 0.69
C LEU A 65 0.66 -21.14 0.29
N THR A 66 1.91 -20.64 0.37
CA THR A 66 3.08 -21.40 -0.09
C THR A 66 3.53 -22.48 0.89
N THR A 67 2.82 -23.59 0.91
CA THR A 67 3.25 -24.84 1.55
C THR A 67 4.46 -25.44 0.84
N ALA A 68 5.24 -26.28 1.54
CA ALA A 68 6.45 -26.92 0.98
C ALA A 68 6.16 -27.76 -0.28
N ALA A 69 4.96 -28.36 -0.36
CA ALA A 69 4.51 -29.12 -1.53
C ALA A 69 4.25 -28.21 -2.74
N GLN A 70 3.58 -27.07 -2.56
CA GLN A 70 3.33 -26.12 -3.65
C GLN A 70 4.61 -25.45 -4.17
N ARG A 71 5.61 -25.22 -3.29
CA ARG A 71 6.91 -24.69 -3.72
C ARG A 71 7.69 -25.66 -4.62
N ALA A 72 7.44 -26.96 -4.52
CA ALA A 72 8.05 -27.96 -5.39
C ALA A 72 7.36 -28.04 -6.76
N GLU A 73 6.09 -27.63 -6.84
CA GLU A 73 5.31 -27.60 -8.10
C GLU A 73 5.46 -26.29 -8.86
N TRP A 74 5.75 -25.18 -8.17
CA TRP A 74 5.87 -23.87 -8.80
C TRP A 74 7.22 -23.70 -9.48
N ASP A 75 7.15 -23.27 -10.74
CA ASP A 75 8.33 -22.95 -11.52
C ASP A 75 9.06 -21.71 -10.96
N VAL A 76 10.36 -21.59 -11.26
CA VAL A 76 11.25 -20.59 -10.63
C VAL A 76 10.74 -19.16 -10.86
N TRP A 77 10.17 -18.89 -12.03
CA TRP A 77 9.63 -17.58 -12.37
C TRP A 77 8.35 -17.25 -11.56
N MET A 78 7.51 -18.23 -11.25
CA MET A 78 6.30 -18.04 -10.43
C MET A 78 6.65 -17.68 -8.99
N LEU A 79 7.63 -18.38 -8.41
CA LEU A 79 8.16 -18.07 -7.08
C LEU A 79 8.78 -16.66 -7.04
N SER A 80 9.50 -16.28 -8.09
CA SER A 80 10.08 -14.94 -8.21
C SER A 80 9.00 -13.85 -8.29
N LEU A 81 7.95 -14.04 -9.10
CA LEU A 81 6.83 -13.10 -9.19
C LEU A 81 6.08 -12.99 -7.86
N ALA A 82 5.74 -14.13 -7.25
CA ALA A 82 4.99 -14.15 -5.98
C ALA A 82 5.75 -13.43 -4.86
N ARG A 83 7.08 -13.45 -4.89
CA ARG A 83 7.93 -12.71 -3.94
C ARG A 83 8.08 -11.23 -4.29
N ASN A 84 8.29 -10.89 -5.56
CA ASN A 84 8.71 -9.56 -5.99
C ASN A 84 7.53 -8.62 -6.33
N VAL A 85 6.43 -9.15 -6.87
CA VAL A 85 5.23 -8.35 -7.21
C VAL A 85 4.68 -7.62 -5.98
N PRO A 86 4.51 -8.27 -4.81
CA PRO A 86 4.02 -7.56 -3.63
C PRO A 86 4.93 -6.40 -3.19
N VAL A 87 6.25 -6.60 -3.27
CA VAL A 87 7.25 -5.56 -2.95
C VAL A 87 7.19 -4.40 -3.96
N GLY A 88 7.03 -4.73 -5.24
CA GLY A 88 6.83 -3.73 -6.30
C GLY A 88 5.57 -2.90 -6.07
N LEU A 89 4.45 -3.55 -5.72
CA LEU A 89 3.17 -2.88 -5.42
C LEU A 89 3.26 -1.97 -4.20
N LEU A 90 3.99 -2.37 -3.15
CA LEU A 90 4.25 -1.52 -1.99
C LEU A 90 5.07 -0.29 -2.36
N THR A 91 6.12 -0.47 -3.16
CA THR A 91 7.03 0.61 -3.55
C THR A 91 6.37 1.62 -4.46
N LEU A 92 5.71 1.14 -5.52
CA LEU A 92 4.96 1.98 -6.47
C LEU A 92 3.77 2.64 -5.79
N GLY A 93 3.08 1.90 -4.91
CA GLY A 93 1.95 2.42 -4.15
C GLY A 93 2.35 3.57 -3.22
N LEU A 94 3.46 3.44 -2.49
CA LEU A 94 4.00 4.50 -1.65
C LEU A 94 4.38 5.73 -2.48
N GLY A 95 5.05 5.51 -3.62
CA GLY A 95 5.40 6.59 -4.55
C GLY A 95 4.18 7.34 -5.08
N ALA A 96 3.11 6.62 -5.45
CA ALA A 96 1.87 7.20 -5.93
C ALA A 96 1.14 8.00 -4.83
N ILE A 97 1.15 7.54 -3.57
CA ILE A 97 0.59 8.31 -2.45
C ILE A 97 1.40 9.59 -2.22
N ALA A 98 2.72 9.50 -2.16
CA ALA A 98 3.60 10.65 -1.93
C ALA A 98 3.47 11.69 -3.06
N TYR A 99 3.50 11.23 -4.32
CA TYR A 99 3.31 12.10 -5.47
C TYR A 99 1.92 12.71 -5.50
N GLY A 100 0.87 11.91 -5.26
CA GLY A 100 -0.50 12.39 -5.24
C GLY A 100 -0.75 13.42 -4.15
N PHE A 101 -0.11 13.29 -2.99
CA PHE A 101 -0.17 14.29 -1.92
C PHE A 101 0.48 15.62 -2.36
N TRP A 102 1.72 15.55 -2.85
CA TRP A 102 2.46 16.72 -3.30
C TRP A 102 1.78 17.46 -4.47
N SER A 103 1.27 16.71 -5.44
CA SER A 103 0.54 17.27 -6.59
C SER A 103 -0.79 17.90 -6.15
N HIS A 104 -1.49 17.29 -5.18
CA HIS A 104 -2.70 17.87 -4.62
C HIS A 104 -2.45 19.18 -3.87
N GLU A 105 -1.35 19.30 -3.12
CA GLU A 105 -1.00 20.58 -2.46
C GLU A 105 -0.78 21.71 -3.48
N LYS A 106 -0.18 21.40 -4.63
CA LYS A 106 -0.03 22.37 -5.73
C LYS A 106 -1.36 22.78 -6.33
N GLU A 107 -2.25 21.83 -6.62
CA GLU A 107 -3.59 22.11 -7.13
C GLU A 107 -4.37 23.02 -6.17
N VAL A 108 -4.26 22.77 -4.86
CA VAL A 108 -4.91 23.61 -3.83
C VAL A 108 -4.31 25.01 -3.76
N GLY A 109 -2.99 25.14 -3.91
CA GLY A 109 -2.31 26.43 -3.97
C GLY A 109 -2.80 27.28 -5.14
N GLU A 110 -2.92 26.69 -6.33
CA GLU A 110 -3.43 27.37 -7.52
C GLU A 110 -4.88 27.84 -7.34
N TRP A 111 -5.73 27.04 -6.68
CA TRP A 111 -7.11 27.46 -6.37
C TRP A 111 -7.19 28.58 -5.35
N ALA A 112 -6.21 28.69 -4.45
CA ALA A 112 -6.15 29.78 -3.47
C ALA A 112 -5.74 31.11 -4.12
N GLU A 113 -4.90 31.08 -5.16
CA GLU A 113 -4.49 32.28 -5.91
C GLU A 113 -5.60 32.82 -6.83
N LEU A 114 -6.53 31.98 -7.24
CA LEU A 114 -7.67 32.34 -8.11
C LEU A 114 -8.85 32.96 -7.34
N ARG A 115 -8.77 33.10 -6.01
CA ARG A 115 -9.87 33.53 -5.14
C ARG A 115 -9.54 34.84 -4.42
#